data_AF-A0A811GCJ6-F1
#
_entry.id   AF-A0A811GCJ6-F1
#
_cell.length_a   1.000
_cell.length_b   1.000
_cell.length_c   1.000
_cell.angle_alpha   90.00
_cell.angle_beta   90.00
_cell.angle_gamma   90.00
#
_symmetry.space_group_name_H-M   'P 1'
#
loop_
_entity.id
_entity.type
_entity.pdbx_description
1 polymer ?
#
loop_
_entity_poly.entity_id
_entity_poly.type
_entity_poly.pdbx_seq_one_letter_code
_entity_poly.pdbx_strand_id
1 'polypeptide(L)'
;MLVATLAKQFRVNPTNLVEKLESIGITPVHGPHIDSTPINIFLKNDVQDTNSNDLNSIQHYPTRTGRRKDTLGSLTTSLNYYSLRDAATLLKISPNKVAVLVQRGILNKDKKNPLSVQIQACSLLNLKKKLDSEDYISYLDATNQLNCPINWMQKYWCETGFLNIENLVYWKLVSKKELTAVLELKQEYVTGAEASAILNMRHSHITNLQTQGFIKPYYFGKTDKRVRLFKKTDVLKLII
;
A
#
# COMPACT_ATOMS: atom_id res chain seq x y z
N MET A 1 -5.38 39.27 36.22
CA MET A 1 -4.21 39.17 35.31
C MET A 1 -4.49 38.12 34.25
N LEU A 2 -4.04 38.34 33.02
CA LEU A 2 -4.21 37.40 31.90
C LEU A 2 -3.12 36.30 31.95
N VAL A 3 -3.44 35.07 31.53
CA VAL A 3 -2.46 33.96 31.45
C VAL A 3 -1.18 34.37 30.71
N ALA A 4 -1.32 35.04 29.56
CA ALA A 4 -0.17 35.46 28.75
C ALA A 4 0.75 36.44 29.49
N THR A 5 0.17 37.35 30.29
CA THR A 5 0.95 38.30 31.10
C THR A 5 1.66 37.60 32.25
N LEU A 6 1.02 36.62 32.89
CA LEU A 6 1.61 35.80 33.96
C LEU A 6 2.74 34.92 33.43
N ALA A 7 2.54 34.28 32.27
CA ALA A 7 3.56 33.46 31.63
C ALA A 7 4.83 34.27 31.32
N LYS A 8 4.67 35.52 30.87
CA LYS A 8 5.79 36.43 30.61
C LYS A 8 6.49 36.87 31.89
N GLN A 9 5.73 37.16 32.95
CA GLN A 9 6.27 37.55 34.25
C GLN A 9 7.09 36.43 34.90
N PHE A 10 6.58 35.19 34.86
CA PHE A 10 7.24 34.03 35.45
C PHE A 10 8.23 33.32 34.51
N ARG A 11 8.36 33.76 33.25
CA ARG A 11 9.19 33.13 32.21
C ARG A 11 8.89 31.63 32.03
N VAL A 12 7.61 31.26 32.03
CA VAL A 12 7.12 29.88 31.89
C VAL A 12 6.27 29.69 30.63
N ASN A 13 6.16 28.46 30.15
CA ASN A 13 5.35 28.15 28.96
C ASN A 13 3.85 28.39 29.23
N PRO A 14 3.15 29.24 28.45
CA PRO A 14 1.74 29.57 28.68
C PRO A 14 0.79 28.39 28.46
N THR A 15 1.18 27.38 27.68
CA THR A 15 0.30 26.30 27.21
C THR A 15 -0.29 25.47 28.35
N ASN A 16 0.52 25.19 29.37
CA ASN A 16 0.13 24.34 30.50
C ASN A 16 0.09 25.12 31.83
N LEU A 17 0.20 26.46 31.77
CA LEU A 17 0.28 27.30 32.96
C LEU A 17 -1.03 27.28 33.74
N VAL A 18 -2.17 27.28 33.05
CA VAL A 18 -3.50 27.22 33.66
C VAL A 18 -3.66 25.92 34.46
N GLU A 19 -3.37 24.77 33.84
CA GLU A 19 -3.47 23.46 34.48
C GLU A 19 -2.49 23.32 35.68
N LYS A 20 -1.31 23.95 35.59
CA LYS A 20 -0.36 24.01 36.71
C LYS A 20 -0.85 24.87 37.86
N LEU A 21 -1.40 26.06 37.58
CA LEU A 21 -1.97 26.94 38.61
C LEU A 21 -3.16 26.26 39.30
N GLU A 22 -4.02 25.59 38.53
CA GLU A 22 -5.13 24.80 39.09
C GLU A 22 -4.63 23.68 40.01
N SER A 23 -3.51 23.03 39.69
CA SER A 23 -2.93 21.96 40.53
C SER A 23 -2.46 22.44 41.91
N ILE A 24 -2.18 23.73 42.06
CA ILE A 24 -1.81 24.37 43.34
C ILE A 24 -2.97 25.16 43.96
N GLY A 25 -4.19 24.99 43.44
CA GLY A 25 -5.41 25.61 43.97
C GLY A 25 -5.72 27.02 43.47
N ILE A 26 -4.94 27.54 42.52
CA ILE A 26 -5.16 28.86 41.92
C ILE A 26 -6.04 28.68 40.67
N THR A 27 -7.28 29.15 40.74
CA THR A 27 -8.25 29.02 39.65
C THR A 27 -8.52 30.37 38.99
N PRO A 28 -8.85 30.40 37.69
CA PRO A 28 -9.28 31.63 37.04
C PRO A 28 -10.67 32.04 37.54
N VAL A 29 -10.95 33.35 37.53
CA VAL A 29 -12.29 33.91 37.82
C VAL A 29 -13.15 33.95 36.57
N HIS A 30 -12.53 34.17 35.41
CA HIS A 30 -13.17 34.15 34.10
C HIS A 30 -12.37 33.28 33.15
N GLY A 31 -13.03 32.59 32.22
CA GLY A 31 -12.34 31.74 31.26
C GLY A 31 -13.24 30.81 30.47
N PRO A 32 -12.67 30.05 29.51
CA PRO A 32 -13.45 29.29 28.54
C PRO A 32 -14.34 28.22 29.17
N HIS A 33 -13.97 27.77 30.37
CA HIS A 33 -14.68 26.73 31.12
C HIS A 33 -15.53 27.27 32.29
N ILE A 34 -15.58 28.58 32.50
CA ILE A 34 -16.35 29.21 33.58
C ILE A 34 -17.52 30.00 32.98
N ASP A 35 -17.22 30.96 32.12
CA ASP A 35 -18.18 31.92 31.57
C ASP A 35 -18.07 32.05 30.04
N SER A 36 -17.39 31.09 29.39
CA SER A 36 -17.09 31.09 27.95
C SER A 36 -16.20 32.24 27.48
N THR A 37 -15.60 33.02 28.39
CA THR A 37 -14.60 34.03 28.02
C THR A 37 -13.39 33.33 27.36
N PRO A 38 -12.92 33.77 26.19
CA PRO A 38 -11.89 33.02 25.43
C PRO A 38 -10.51 32.95 26.10
N ILE A 39 -10.28 33.73 27.17
CA ILE A 39 -8.99 33.83 27.85
C ILE A 39 -9.22 33.69 29.36
N ASN A 40 -8.38 32.89 30.02
CA ASN A 40 -8.42 32.76 31.49
C ASN A 40 -7.88 34.03 32.17
N ILE A 41 -8.64 34.54 33.14
CA ILE A 41 -8.34 35.75 33.92
C ILE A 41 -8.27 35.36 35.41
N PHE A 42 -7.15 35.69 36.06
CA PHE A 42 -6.91 35.40 37.47
C PHE A 42 -7.02 36.65 38.35
N LEU A 43 -7.34 36.49 39.63
CA LEU A 43 -7.19 37.58 40.58
C LEU A 43 -5.71 37.91 40.77
N LYS A 44 -5.41 39.20 41.00
CA LYS A 44 -4.03 39.64 41.16
C LYS A 44 -3.42 39.11 42.46
N ASN A 45 -4.19 39.12 43.53
CA ASN A 45 -3.73 38.69 44.86
C ASN A 45 -3.37 37.19 44.86
N ASP A 46 -4.18 36.35 44.22
CA ASP A 46 -3.98 34.89 44.20
C ASP A 46 -2.71 34.45 43.48
N VAL A 47 -2.16 35.29 42.58
CA VAL A 47 -1.00 34.95 41.76
C VAL A 47 0.26 35.73 42.20
N GLN A 48 0.13 36.71 43.09
CA GLN A 48 1.24 37.57 43.52
C GLN A 48 2.31 36.83 44.32
N ASP A 49 1.91 35.82 45.10
CA ASP A 49 2.82 35.05 45.96
C ASP A 49 3.42 33.82 45.27
N THR A 50 3.01 33.53 44.02
CA THR A 50 3.56 32.40 43.25
C THR A 50 4.87 32.79 42.59
N ASN A 51 5.92 31.97 42.68
CA ASN A 51 7.18 32.22 41.98
C ASN A 51 7.44 31.22 40.83
N SER A 52 8.33 31.56 39.91
CA SER A 52 8.72 30.70 38.78
C SER A 52 9.30 29.35 39.23
N ASN A 53 9.95 29.32 40.40
CA ASN A 53 10.54 28.11 40.96
C ASN A 53 9.46 27.11 41.41
N ASP A 54 8.36 27.59 41.96
CA ASP A 54 7.24 26.75 42.42
C ASP A 54 6.48 26.16 41.23
N LEU A 55 6.33 26.93 40.14
CA LEU A 55 5.68 26.43 38.92
C LEU A 55 6.54 25.40 38.15
N ASN A 56 7.86 25.51 38.26
CA ASN A 56 8.79 24.60 37.60
C ASN A 56 9.01 23.30 38.39
N SER A 57 8.81 23.30 39.71
CA SER A 57 8.90 22.09 40.53
C SER A 57 7.71 21.14 40.34
N ILE A 58 6.57 21.63 39.83
CA ILE A 58 5.40 20.81 39.49
C ILE A 58 5.69 19.99 38.22
N GLN A 59 6.11 18.74 38.43
CA GLN A 59 6.35 17.75 37.36
C GLN A 59 5.08 16.99 36.97
N HIS A 60 4.15 16.81 37.90
CA HIS A 60 2.91 16.06 37.70
C HIS A 60 1.69 16.92 37.99
N TYR A 61 0.85 17.11 36.97
CA TYR A 61 -0.43 17.82 37.07
C TYR A 61 -1.41 17.16 36.09
N PRO A 62 -2.71 17.15 36.41
CA PRO A 62 -3.73 16.66 35.49
C PRO A 62 -3.76 17.58 34.26
N THR A 63 -3.56 17.00 33.08
CA THR A 63 -3.61 17.74 31.81
C THR A 63 -4.63 17.12 30.87
N ARG A 64 -5.44 17.96 30.23
CA ARG A 64 -6.34 17.56 29.14
C ARG A 64 -5.62 17.57 27.79
N THR A 65 -4.45 18.19 27.74
CA THR A 65 -3.65 18.39 26.54
C THR A 65 -2.43 17.46 26.53
N GLY A 66 -1.84 17.27 25.36
CA GLY A 66 -0.70 16.37 25.19
C GLY A 66 -1.07 14.95 24.76
N ARG A 67 -0.03 14.20 24.37
CA ARG A 67 -0.17 12.83 23.88
C ARG A 67 -0.46 11.91 25.06
N ARG A 68 -1.68 11.39 25.15
CA ARG A 68 -1.98 10.29 26.06
C ARG A 68 -0.97 9.17 25.78
N LYS A 69 -0.24 8.73 26.81
CA LYS A 69 0.44 7.43 26.72
C LYS A 69 -0.66 6.42 26.42
N ASP A 70 -0.51 5.69 25.32
CA ASP A 70 -1.39 4.58 25.00
C ASP A 70 -1.38 3.66 26.22
N THR A 71 -2.39 3.75 27.08
CA THR A 71 -2.76 2.65 27.95
C THR A 71 -3.21 1.58 27.00
N LEU A 72 -2.23 0.80 26.53
CA LEU A 72 -2.39 -0.45 25.82
C LEU A 72 -2.98 -1.45 26.82
N GLY A 73 -4.18 -1.16 27.32
CA GLY A 73 -5.03 -2.16 27.94
C GLY A 73 -5.34 -3.14 26.84
N SER A 74 -4.61 -4.25 26.85
CA SER A 74 -4.87 -5.51 26.16
C SER A 74 -6.26 -5.51 25.50
N LEU A 75 -6.33 -4.99 24.27
CA LEU A 75 -7.45 -5.25 23.40
C LEU A 75 -7.29 -6.71 23.05
N THR A 76 -8.04 -7.54 23.78
CA THR A 76 -8.27 -8.95 23.50
C THR A 76 -8.14 -9.19 22.01
N THR A 77 -7.12 -9.94 21.62
CA THR A 77 -6.90 -10.43 20.26
C THR A 77 -8.13 -11.24 19.91
N SER A 78 -9.14 -10.59 19.35
CA SER A 78 -10.25 -11.30 18.73
C SER A 78 -9.62 -12.17 17.65
N LEU A 79 -9.74 -13.50 17.76
CA LEU A 79 -9.23 -14.48 16.79
C LEU A 79 -9.61 -14.15 15.33
N ASN A 80 -10.63 -13.32 15.15
CA ASN A 80 -11.18 -12.93 13.87
C ASN A 80 -10.55 -11.67 13.25
N TYR A 81 -9.66 -10.96 13.96
CA TYR A 81 -9.07 -9.72 13.46
C TYR A 81 -7.58 -9.57 13.79
N TYR A 82 -6.85 -8.95 12.87
CA TYR A 82 -5.45 -8.60 13.00
C TYR A 82 -5.26 -7.08 13.06
N SER A 83 -4.27 -6.64 13.84
CA SER A 83 -3.80 -5.26 13.74
C SER A 83 -3.05 -5.04 12.42
N LEU A 84 -2.86 -3.78 12.03
CA LEU A 84 -2.01 -3.43 10.88
C LEU A 84 -0.59 -3.99 11.00
N ARG A 85 -0.04 -4.05 12.21
CA ARG A 85 1.32 -4.57 12.45
C ARG A 85 1.38 -6.08 12.23
N ASP A 86 0.41 -6.81 12.76
CA ASP A 86 0.38 -8.27 12.63
C ASP A 86 0.10 -8.70 11.18
N ALA A 87 -0.75 -7.95 10.48
CA ALA A 87 -0.98 -8.17 9.05
C ALA A 87 0.27 -7.87 8.22
N ALA A 88 1.01 -6.83 8.58
CA ALA A 88 2.26 -6.44 7.92
C ALA A 88 3.35 -7.52 8.05
N THR A 89 3.51 -8.09 9.25
CA THR A 89 4.46 -9.19 9.49
C THR A 89 4.05 -10.45 8.71
N LEU A 90 2.76 -10.80 8.69
CA LEU A 90 2.26 -11.97 7.97
C LEU A 90 2.46 -11.91 6.46
N LEU A 91 2.29 -10.73 5.87
CA LEU A 91 2.44 -10.47 4.43
C LEU A 91 3.87 -10.01 4.05
N LYS A 92 4.77 -9.86 5.03
CA LYS A 92 6.14 -9.36 4.84
C LYS A 92 6.21 -7.99 4.12
N ILE A 93 5.28 -7.08 4.46
CA ILE A 93 5.22 -5.71 3.93
C ILE A 93 5.18 -4.70 5.08
N SER A 94 5.21 -3.39 4.78
CA SER A 94 5.10 -2.36 5.81
C SER A 94 3.64 -2.13 6.23
N PRO A 95 3.37 -1.70 7.48
CA PRO A 95 2.01 -1.37 7.93
C PRO A 95 1.29 -0.34 7.06
N ASN A 96 2.02 0.64 6.50
CA ASN A 96 1.46 1.62 5.57
C ASN A 96 0.96 0.97 4.27
N LYS A 97 1.70 -0.02 3.74
CA LYS A 97 1.26 -0.79 2.58
C LYS A 97 0.00 -1.59 2.89
N VAL A 98 -0.10 -2.18 4.08
CA VAL A 98 -1.33 -2.86 4.51
C VAL A 98 -2.51 -1.89 4.57
N ALA A 99 -2.31 -0.67 5.08
CA ALA A 99 -3.36 0.35 5.10
C ALA A 99 -3.86 0.70 3.68
N VAL A 100 -2.96 0.77 2.70
CA VAL A 100 -3.33 0.96 1.29
C VAL A 100 -4.14 -0.23 0.75
N LEU A 101 -3.79 -1.47 1.08
CA LEU A 101 -4.57 -2.65 0.69
C LEU A 101 -6.01 -2.59 1.23
N VAL A 102 -6.17 -2.11 2.46
CA VAL A 102 -7.49 -1.88 3.06
C VAL A 102 -8.24 -0.77 2.33
N GLN A 103 -7.58 0.36 2.04
CA GLN A 103 -8.17 1.49 1.32
C GLN A 103 -8.63 1.09 -0.10
N ARG A 104 -7.87 0.22 -0.77
CA ARG A 104 -8.15 -0.29 -2.12
C ARG A 104 -9.17 -1.43 -2.12
N GLY A 105 -9.66 -1.87 -0.95
CA GLY A 105 -10.64 -2.95 -0.83
C GLY A 105 -10.08 -4.35 -1.08
N ILE A 106 -8.76 -4.52 -1.13
CA ILE A 106 -8.12 -5.83 -1.23
C ILE A 106 -8.20 -6.56 0.12
N LEU A 107 -8.07 -5.81 1.21
CA LEU A 107 -8.26 -6.30 2.57
C LEU A 107 -9.51 -5.69 3.20
N ASN A 108 -10.32 -6.52 3.86
CA ASN A 108 -11.51 -6.06 4.56
C ASN A 108 -11.17 -5.63 5.99
N LYS A 109 -11.62 -4.42 6.37
CA LYS A 109 -11.57 -3.94 7.75
C LYS A 109 -12.91 -4.09 8.45
N ASP A 110 -12.90 -4.13 9.78
CA ASP A 110 -14.11 -3.99 10.57
C ASP A 110 -14.75 -2.62 10.32
N LYS A 111 -16.05 -2.62 9.99
CA LYS A 111 -16.84 -1.41 9.79
C LYS A 111 -17.35 -0.83 11.11
N LYS A 112 -17.40 -1.64 12.17
CA LYS A 112 -17.97 -1.24 13.47
C LYS A 112 -17.03 -0.36 14.29
N ASN A 113 -15.72 -0.42 14.03
CA ASN A 113 -14.74 0.34 14.79
C ASN A 113 -13.90 1.25 13.87
N PRO A 114 -14.35 2.48 13.57
CA PRO A 114 -13.69 3.35 12.60
C PRO A 114 -12.34 3.91 13.09
N LEU A 115 -12.11 3.92 14.41
CA LEU A 115 -10.92 4.53 15.04
C LEU A 115 -9.69 3.62 15.02
N SER A 116 -9.89 2.30 14.89
CA SER A 116 -8.80 1.31 14.86
C SER A 116 -8.93 0.43 13.63
N VAL A 117 -7.89 0.39 12.79
CA VAL A 117 -7.88 -0.46 11.60
C VAL A 117 -7.64 -1.91 12.04
N GLN A 118 -8.75 -2.62 12.24
CA GLN A 118 -8.76 -4.07 12.47
C GLN A 118 -9.11 -4.80 11.17
N ILE A 119 -8.20 -5.66 10.71
CA ILE A 119 -8.30 -6.38 9.44
C ILE A 119 -8.91 -7.75 9.70
N GLN A 120 -9.92 -8.14 8.93
CA GLN A 120 -10.55 -9.44 9.04
C GLN A 120 -9.55 -10.57 8.75
N ALA A 121 -9.47 -11.55 9.66
CA ALA A 121 -8.58 -12.69 9.54
C ALA A 121 -8.82 -13.49 8.27
N CYS A 122 -10.08 -13.76 7.91
CA CYS A 122 -10.41 -14.48 6.68
C CYS A 122 -9.90 -13.77 5.42
N SER A 123 -10.06 -12.45 5.34
CA SER A 123 -9.57 -11.65 4.20
C SER A 123 -8.05 -11.69 4.09
N LEU A 124 -7.35 -11.53 5.22
CA LEU A 124 -5.88 -11.59 5.27
C LEU A 124 -5.34 -12.97 4.91
N LEU A 125 -5.89 -14.03 5.51
CA LEU A 125 -5.44 -15.40 5.29
C LEU A 125 -5.75 -15.88 3.88
N ASN A 126 -6.87 -15.48 3.28
CA ASN A 126 -7.18 -15.80 1.89
C ASN A 126 -6.18 -15.13 0.94
N LEU A 127 -5.83 -13.86 1.17
CA LEU A 127 -4.80 -13.18 0.39
C LEU A 127 -3.45 -13.90 0.52
N LYS A 128 -3.05 -14.24 1.75
CA LYS A 128 -1.81 -14.97 2.00
C LYS A 128 -1.79 -16.33 1.30
N LYS A 129 -2.83 -17.14 1.47
CA LYS A 129 -2.96 -18.43 0.77
C LYS A 129 -2.88 -18.29 -0.75
N LYS A 130 -3.41 -17.20 -1.31
CA LYS A 130 -3.32 -16.93 -2.74
C LYS A 130 -1.90 -16.55 -3.18
N LEU A 131 -1.18 -15.77 -2.38
CA LEU A 131 0.23 -15.43 -2.64
C LEU A 131 1.16 -16.64 -2.50
N ASP A 132 0.85 -17.52 -1.56
CA ASP A 132 1.61 -18.75 -1.29
C ASP A 132 1.13 -19.94 -2.17
N SER A 133 0.08 -19.76 -2.98
CA SER A 133 -0.48 -20.81 -3.84
C SER A 133 0.46 -21.14 -4.98
N GLU A 134 0.61 -22.44 -5.26
CA GLU A 134 1.38 -22.92 -6.40
C GLU A 134 0.67 -22.69 -7.74
N ASP A 135 -0.60 -22.29 -7.76
CA ASP A 135 -1.38 -22.08 -9.00
C ASP A 135 -1.03 -20.76 -9.69
N TYR A 136 -0.39 -19.85 -8.97
CA TYR A 136 -0.03 -18.52 -9.45
C TYR A 136 1.48 -18.32 -9.47
N ILE A 137 1.91 -17.41 -10.32
CA ILE A 137 3.29 -16.98 -10.42
C ILE A 137 3.33 -15.46 -10.54
N SER A 138 4.42 -14.84 -10.08
CA SER A 138 4.59 -13.41 -10.26
C SER A 138 4.68 -13.07 -11.76
N TYR A 139 4.13 -11.92 -12.15
CA TYR A 139 4.17 -11.45 -13.52
C TYR A 139 5.62 -11.34 -14.03
N LEU A 140 6.55 -10.93 -13.16
CA LEU A 140 7.97 -10.81 -13.51
C LEU A 140 8.58 -12.19 -13.77
N ASP A 141 8.32 -13.18 -12.93
CA ASP A 141 8.84 -14.54 -13.16
C ASP A 141 8.23 -15.16 -14.42
N ALA A 142 6.94 -14.89 -14.70
CA ALA A 142 6.31 -15.29 -15.95
C ALA A 142 6.97 -14.65 -17.19
N THR A 143 7.39 -13.38 -17.12
CA THR A 143 8.14 -12.74 -18.22
C THR A 143 9.47 -13.45 -18.49
N ASN A 144 10.17 -13.84 -17.42
CA ASN A 144 11.43 -14.57 -17.52
C ASN A 144 11.22 -15.96 -18.12
N GLN A 145 10.20 -16.70 -17.69
CA GLN A 145 9.89 -18.02 -18.25
C GLN A 145 9.49 -17.96 -19.73
N LEU A 146 8.79 -16.90 -20.16
CA LEU A 146 8.45 -16.70 -21.56
C LEU A 146 9.60 -16.16 -22.42
N ASN A 147 10.73 -15.81 -21.79
CA ASN A 147 11.84 -15.09 -22.41
C ASN A 147 11.35 -13.85 -23.20
N CYS A 148 10.43 -13.09 -22.58
CA CYS A 148 9.72 -12.01 -23.25
C CYS A 148 9.79 -10.73 -22.40
N PRO A 149 10.24 -9.59 -22.94
CA PRO A 149 10.23 -8.33 -22.19
C PRO A 149 8.83 -7.95 -21.72
N ILE A 150 8.73 -7.33 -20.53
CA ILE A 150 7.46 -6.94 -19.87
C ILE A 150 6.46 -6.27 -20.82
N ASN A 151 6.92 -5.30 -21.62
CA ASN A 151 6.06 -4.54 -22.52
C ASN A 151 5.48 -5.41 -23.65
N TRP A 152 6.27 -6.37 -24.13
CA TRP A 152 5.85 -7.32 -25.15
C TRP A 152 4.96 -8.41 -24.57
N MET A 153 5.20 -8.88 -23.35
CA MET A 153 4.30 -9.83 -22.70
C MET A 153 2.91 -9.25 -22.52
N GLN A 154 2.81 -7.97 -22.13
CA GLN A 154 1.53 -7.28 -22.04
C GLN A 154 0.82 -7.25 -23.39
N LYS A 155 1.51 -6.78 -24.43
CA LYS A 155 0.94 -6.62 -25.77
C LYS A 155 0.58 -7.95 -26.46
N TYR A 156 1.44 -8.95 -26.37
CA TYR A 156 1.27 -10.20 -27.11
C TYR A 156 0.38 -11.21 -26.40
N TRP A 157 0.39 -11.23 -25.07
CA TRP A 157 -0.26 -12.31 -24.31
C TRP A 157 -1.37 -11.82 -23.40
N CYS A 158 -1.25 -10.62 -22.83
CA CYS A 158 -2.27 -10.11 -21.90
C CYS A 158 -3.42 -9.44 -22.66
N GLU A 159 -3.10 -8.50 -23.56
CA GLU A 159 -4.11 -7.77 -24.34
C GLU A 159 -4.89 -8.67 -25.32
N THR A 160 -4.28 -9.78 -25.74
CA THR A 160 -4.88 -10.79 -26.62
C THR A 160 -5.70 -11.83 -25.85
N GLY A 161 -5.76 -11.75 -24.51
CA GLY A 161 -6.55 -12.62 -23.63
C GLY A 161 -5.95 -14.01 -23.40
N PHE A 162 -4.67 -14.23 -23.69
CA PHE A 162 -4.00 -15.48 -23.34
C PHE A 162 -3.65 -15.57 -21.86
N LEU A 163 -3.22 -14.45 -21.27
CA LEU A 163 -2.85 -14.34 -19.86
C LEU A 163 -3.70 -13.27 -19.18
N ASN A 164 -4.28 -13.61 -18.04
CA ASN A 164 -4.91 -12.64 -17.18
C ASN A 164 -3.94 -12.17 -16.08
N ILE A 165 -3.80 -10.86 -15.92
CA ILE A 165 -3.00 -10.28 -14.83
C ILE A 165 -3.95 -9.88 -13.71
N GLU A 166 -3.85 -10.58 -12.59
CA GLU A 166 -4.48 -10.15 -11.36
C GLU A 166 -3.61 -9.12 -10.63
N ASN A 167 -4.11 -7.89 -10.54
CA ASN A 167 -3.39 -6.80 -9.89
C ASN A 167 -3.85 -6.62 -8.43
N LEU A 168 -3.04 -7.08 -7.49
CA LEU A 168 -3.23 -6.96 -6.04
C LEU A 168 -2.42 -5.79 -5.46
N VAL A 169 -2.30 -4.69 -6.22
CA VAL A 169 -1.56 -3.46 -5.91
C VAL A 169 -0.04 -3.65 -5.89
N TYR A 170 0.46 -4.47 -4.97
CA TYR A 170 1.90 -4.75 -4.82
C TYR A 170 2.33 -6.03 -5.51
N TRP A 171 1.38 -6.91 -5.80
CA TRP A 171 1.62 -8.17 -6.49
C TRP A 171 0.82 -8.18 -7.79
N LYS A 172 1.50 -8.53 -8.88
CA LYS A 172 0.86 -8.86 -10.14
C LYS A 172 1.03 -10.35 -10.35
N LEU A 173 -0.08 -11.08 -10.36
CA LEU A 173 -0.09 -12.53 -10.46
C LEU A 173 -0.65 -12.95 -11.81
N VAL A 174 -0.12 -14.06 -12.34
CA VAL A 174 -0.61 -14.72 -13.54
C VAL A 174 -0.86 -16.18 -13.19
N SER A 175 -1.91 -16.77 -13.77
CA SER A 175 -2.19 -18.20 -13.60
C SER A 175 -1.10 -19.03 -14.28
N LYS A 176 -0.52 -20.01 -13.56
CA LYS A 176 0.43 -20.95 -14.16
C LYS A 176 -0.20 -21.77 -15.27
N LYS A 177 -1.47 -22.14 -15.15
CA LYS A 177 -2.20 -22.89 -16.19
C LYS A 177 -2.22 -22.12 -17.52
N GLU A 178 -2.53 -20.83 -17.47
CA GLU A 178 -2.53 -19.97 -18.65
C GLU A 178 -1.12 -19.80 -19.22
N LEU A 179 -0.13 -19.62 -18.33
CA LEU A 179 1.28 -19.53 -18.71
C LEU A 179 1.77 -20.80 -19.43
N THR A 180 1.45 -21.98 -18.91
CA THR A 180 1.78 -23.27 -19.53
C THR A 180 1.18 -23.38 -20.93
N ALA A 181 -0.08 -22.99 -21.12
CA ALA A 181 -0.71 -23.01 -22.44
C ALA A 181 0.00 -22.08 -23.45
N VAL A 182 0.48 -20.91 -23.00
CA VAL A 182 1.29 -20.02 -23.86
C VAL A 182 2.66 -20.62 -24.15
N LEU A 183 3.30 -21.26 -23.18
CA LEU A 183 4.59 -21.94 -23.37
C LEU A 183 4.47 -23.09 -24.38
N GLU A 184 3.42 -23.91 -24.29
CA GLU A 184 3.10 -24.96 -25.26
C GLU A 184 2.90 -24.36 -26.66
N LEU A 185 2.13 -23.28 -26.78
CA LEU A 185 1.96 -22.57 -28.06
C LEU A 185 3.31 -22.09 -28.63
N LYS A 186 4.22 -21.62 -27.76
CA LYS A 186 5.56 -21.16 -28.15
C LYS A 186 6.52 -22.29 -28.57
N GLN A 187 6.16 -23.56 -28.34
CA GLN A 187 6.94 -24.68 -28.87
C GLN A 187 6.77 -24.80 -30.39
N GLU A 188 5.55 -24.61 -30.89
CA GLU A 188 5.24 -24.69 -32.32
C GLU A 188 5.36 -23.33 -33.02
N TYR A 189 5.06 -22.23 -32.32
CA TYR A 189 4.96 -20.90 -32.90
C TYR A 189 5.95 -19.91 -32.30
N VAL A 190 6.37 -18.94 -33.10
CA VAL A 190 7.24 -17.84 -32.69
C VAL A 190 6.64 -16.49 -33.10
N THR A 191 6.89 -15.46 -32.30
CA THR A 191 6.52 -14.08 -32.68
C THR A 191 7.40 -13.57 -33.81
N GLY A 192 6.99 -12.50 -34.49
CA GLY A 192 7.83 -11.87 -35.52
C GLY A 192 9.17 -11.36 -34.98
N ALA A 193 9.21 -10.89 -33.73
CA ALA A 193 10.46 -10.48 -33.08
C ALA A 193 11.40 -11.67 -32.84
N GLU A 194 10.86 -12.81 -32.40
CA GLU A 194 11.64 -14.03 -32.19
C GLU A 194 12.10 -14.64 -33.51
N ALA A 195 11.25 -14.67 -34.54
CA ALA A 195 11.63 -15.11 -35.87
C ALA A 195 12.79 -14.26 -36.43
N SER A 196 12.71 -12.94 -36.23
CA SER A 196 13.78 -11.99 -36.60
C SER A 196 15.10 -12.33 -35.91
N ALA A 197 15.05 -12.64 -34.61
CA ALA A 197 16.23 -13.02 -33.84
C ALA A 197 16.79 -14.38 -34.27
N ILE A 198 15.93 -15.37 -34.52
CA ILE A 198 16.32 -16.71 -35.01
C ILE A 198 17.07 -16.63 -36.34
N LEU A 199 16.61 -15.78 -37.27
CA LEU A 199 17.24 -15.59 -38.57
C LEU A 199 18.42 -14.60 -38.54
N ASN A 200 18.72 -13.99 -37.40
CA ASN A 200 19.69 -12.90 -37.27
C ASN A 200 19.44 -11.74 -38.28
N MET A 201 18.17 -11.41 -38.51
CA MET A 201 17.74 -10.38 -39.45
C MET A 201 17.01 -9.23 -38.75
N ARG A 202 16.87 -8.09 -39.43
CA ARG A 202 15.97 -7.00 -38.96
C ARG A 202 14.51 -7.39 -39.11
N HIS A 203 13.64 -6.90 -38.21
CA HIS A 203 12.21 -7.23 -38.19
C HIS A 203 11.46 -6.92 -39.50
N SER A 204 11.91 -5.93 -40.28
CA SER A 204 11.37 -5.64 -41.62
C SER A 204 11.47 -6.84 -42.57
N HIS A 205 12.54 -7.64 -42.48
CA HIS A 205 12.73 -8.81 -43.33
C HIS A 205 11.68 -9.88 -43.07
N ILE A 206 11.24 -10.07 -41.83
CA ILE A 206 10.13 -10.98 -41.50
C ILE A 206 8.85 -10.56 -42.23
N THR A 207 8.61 -9.26 -42.36
CA THR A 207 7.44 -8.74 -43.09
C THR A 207 7.59 -8.94 -44.60
N ASN A 208 8.80 -8.83 -45.15
CA ASN A 208 9.07 -9.13 -46.55
C ASN A 208 8.89 -10.63 -46.85
N LEU A 209 9.44 -11.51 -46.01
CA LEU A 209 9.28 -12.97 -46.13
C LEU A 209 7.80 -13.38 -46.09
N GLN A 210 7.02 -12.72 -45.23
CA GLN A 210 5.56 -12.90 -45.20
C GLN A 210 4.91 -12.46 -46.52
N THR A 211 5.27 -11.28 -47.02
CA THR A 211 4.70 -10.69 -48.25
C THR A 211 5.03 -11.54 -49.48
N GLN A 212 6.21 -12.15 -49.50
CA GLN A 212 6.67 -13.05 -50.57
C GLN A 212 6.11 -14.48 -50.43
N GLY A 213 5.40 -14.79 -49.34
CA GLY A 213 4.79 -16.11 -49.12
C GLY A 213 5.75 -17.18 -48.59
N PHE A 214 6.99 -16.83 -48.21
CA PHE A 214 7.96 -17.77 -47.64
C PHE A 214 7.59 -18.23 -46.23
N ILE A 215 6.90 -17.39 -45.46
CA ILE A 215 6.36 -17.74 -44.14
C ILE A 215 4.90 -17.30 -44.03
N LYS A 216 4.07 -18.13 -43.39
CA LYS A 216 2.64 -17.85 -43.19
C LYS A 216 2.37 -17.26 -41.80
N PRO A 217 1.66 -16.12 -41.69
CA PRO A 217 1.25 -15.57 -40.40
C PRO A 217 -0.01 -16.28 -39.88
N TYR A 218 -0.06 -16.49 -38.58
CA TYR A 218 -1.21 -16.99 -37.85
C TYR A 218 -1.60 -15.97 -36.78
N TYR A 219 -2.89 -15.60 -36.75
CA TYR A 219 -3.41 -14.59 -35.85
C TYR A 219 -4.23 -15.25 -34.76
N PHE A 220 -3.72 -15.25 -33.53
CA PHE A 220 -4.37 -15.87 -32.38
C PHE A 220 -4.80 -14.84 -31.35
N GLY A 221 -5.88 -15.12 -30.62
CA GLY A 221 -6.35 -14.26 -29.53
C GLY A 221 -7.76 -14.65 -29.09
N LYS A 222 -8.08 -14.37 -27.82
CA LYS A 222 -9.41 -14.54 -27.24
C LYS A 222 -10.19 -13.23 -27.17
N THR A 223 -9.55 -12.11 -27.50
CA THR A 223 -10.14 -10.77 -27.54
C THR A 223 -10.23 -10.25 -28.99
N ASP A 224 -10.62 -8.98 -29.14
CA ASP A 224 -10.57 -8.22 -30.39
C ASP A 224 -9.13 -8.07 -30.93
N LYS A 225 -8.15 -8.04 -30.02
CA LYS A 225 -6.73 -8.02 -30.36
C LYS A 225 -6.19 -9.43 -30.66
N ARG A 226 -5.30 -9.51 -31.66
CA ARG A 226 -4.67 -10.76 -32.08
C ARG A 226 -3.16 -10.64 -32.09
N VAL A 227 -2.46 -11.67 -31.59
CA VAL A 227 -1.01 -11.81 -31.74
C VAL A 227 -0.71 -12.49 -33.07
N ARG A 228 0.23 -11.90 -33.82
CA ARG A 228 0.75 -12.46 -35.07
C ARG A 228 1.92 -13.39 -34.76
N LEU A 229 1.74 -14.67 -35.04
CA LEU A 229 2.73 -15.72 -34.85
C LEU A 229 3.08 -16.41 -36.19
N PHE A 230 4.21 -17.10 -36.23
CA PHE A 230 4.69 -17.87 -37.37
C PHE A 230 5.07 -19.28 -36.90
N LYS A 231 4.87 -20.30 -37.73
CA LYS A 231 5.34 -21.64 -37.39
C LYS A 231 6.86 -21.66 -37.30
N LYS A 232 7.39 -22.17 -36.19
CA LYS A 232 8.82 -22.24 -35.92
C LYS A 232 9.55 -23.06 -36.98
N THR A 233 8.96 -24.16 -37.43
CA THR A 233 9.50 -25.02 -38.49
C THR A 233 9.65 -24.29 -39.83
N ASP A 234 8.70 -23.43 -40.19
CA ASP A 234 8.77 -22.66 -41.43
C ASP A 234 9.86 -21.58 -41.36
N VAL A 235 10.04 -20.95 -40.20
CA VAL A 235 11.15 -20.00 -39.98
C VAL A 235 12.50 -20.72 -40.03
N LEU A 236 12.65 -21.85 -39.35
CA LEU A 236 13.93 -22.58 -39.28
C LEU A 236 14.41 -23.11 -40.65
N LYS A 237 13.50 -23.44 -41.58
CA LYS A 237 13.86 -23.84 -42.95
C LYS A 237 14.58 -22.74 -43.74
N LEU A 238 14.53 -21.50 -43.28
CA LEU A 238 15.19 -20.35 -43.92
C LEU A 238 16.59 -20.09 -43.36
N ILE A 239 17.03 -20.85 -42.37
CA ILE A 239 18.43 -20.84 -41.91
C ILE A 239 19.22 -21.67 -42.94
N ILE A 240 19.99 -20.97 -43.77
CA ILE A 240 20.92 -21.55 -44.75
C ILE A 240 22.29 -21.66 -44.12
#